data_AF-A0A8F9SDI8-F1
#
_entry.id   AF-A0A8F9SDI8-F1
#
_cell.length_a   1.000
_cell.length_b   1.000
_cell.length_c   1.000
_cell.angle_alpha   90.00
_cell.angle_beta   90.00
_cell.angle_gamma   90.00
#
_symmetry.space_group_name_H-M   'P 1'
#
loop_
_entity.id
_entity.type
_entity.pdbx_description
1 polymer ?
#
loop_
_entity_poly.entity_id
_entity_poly.type
_entity_poly.pdbx_seq_one_letter_code
_entity_poly.pdbx_strand_id
1 'polypeptide(L)'
;MSTLSCQLLVCSSAITEDLYKAFLRKHASQKELVWVGRVMVLVVALVAIALAANPENRVLGLVSYAWAGFGAAFGPVVLFSVMWSRMTRNGALAGMIIGALTVIVWKQFGWLGLYEIIPGFIFGSIGIVVFSLLGKAPSAAMQKRFAEAD
;
A
#
# COMPACT_ATOMS: atom_id res chain seq x y z
N MET A 1 13.53 -19.65 12.65
CA MET A 1 12.48 -19.35 13.65
C MET A 1 12.35 -17.86 13.99
N SER A 2 13.32 -16.98 13.71
CA SER A 2 13.21 -15.53 13.98
C SER A 2 12.39 -14.76 12.94
N THR A 3 12.55 -15.03 11.64
CA THR A 3 11.90 -14.26 10.57
C THR A 3 10.37 -14.35 10.58
N LEU A 4 9.81 -15.54 10.78
CA LEU A 4 8.35 -15.75 10.84
C LEU A 4 7.73 -15.00 12.02
N SER A 5 8.35 -15.08 13.20
CA SER A 5 7.89 -14.37 14.40
C SER A 5 7.92 -12.85 14.20
N CYS A 6 8.99 -12.31 13.62
CA CYS A 6 9.05 -10.88 13.31
C CYS A 6 7.96 -10.47 12.33
N GLN A 7 7.72 -11.23 11.26
CA GLN A 7 6.72 -10.88 10.26
C GLN A 7 5.29 -10.92 10.83
N LEU A 8 4.97 -11.93 11.66
CA LEU A 8 3.68 -12.02 12.35
C LEU A 8 3.48 -10.86 13.33
N LEU A 9 4.52 -10.47 14.07
CA LEU A 9 4.46 -9.34 15.00
C LEU A 9 4.30 -8.01 14.26
N VAL A 10 5.03 -7.79 13.16
CA VAL A 10 4.91 -6.59 12.34
C VAL A 10 3.51 -6.49 11.73
N CYS A 11 2.99 -7.57 11.14
CA CYS A 11 1.63 -7.58 10.60
C CYS A 11 0.57 -7.34 11.68
N SER A 12 0.69 -8.00 12.84
CA SER A 12 -0.23 -7.79 13.96
C SER A 12 -0.19 -6.35 14.50
N SER A 13 1.01 -5.78 14.64
CA SER A 13 1.18 -4.39 15.09
C SER A 13 0.57 -3.41 14.11
N ALA A 14 0.80 -3.59 12.80
CA ALA A 14 0.21 -2.75 11.77
C ALA A 14 -1.32 -2.79 11.84
N ILE A 15 -1.94 -3.97 11.98
CA ILE A 15 -3.40 -4.04 12.08
C ILE A 15 -3.91 -3.43 13.40
N THR A 16 -3.18 -3.61 14.50
CA THR A 16 -3.61 -3.14 15.82
C THR A 16 -3.47 -1.61 15.98
N GLU A 17 -2.34 -1.03 15.56
CA GLU A 17 -2.10 0.41 15.68
C GLU A 17 -2.71 1.18 14.50
N ASP A 18 -2.53 0.70 13.26
CA ASP A 18 -2.92 1.46 12.07
C ASP A 18 -4.38 1.25 11.68
N LEU A 19 -4.98 0.10 12.00
CA LEU A 19 -6.39 -0.19 11.70
C LEU A 19 -7.26 -0.03 12.95
N TYR A 20 -6.99 -0.82 13.99
CA TYR A 20 -7.86 -0.90 15.18
C TYR A 20 -7.86 0.41 15.96
N LYS A 21 -6.70 0.92 16.34
CA LYS A 21 -6.63 2.19 17.07
C LYS A 21 -7.03 3.37 16.20
N ALA A 22 -6.54 3.48 14.97
CA ALA A 22 -6.81 4.65 14.14
C ALA A 22 -8.28 4.76 13.66
N PHE A 23 -8.94 3.65 13.32
CA PHE A 23 -10.28 3.67 12.72
C PHE A 23 -11.40 3.15 13.63
N LEU A 24 -11.16 2.11 14.43
CA LEU A 24 -12.22 1.48 15.25
C LEU A 24 -12.31 2.09 16.67
N ARG A 25 -11.17 2.21 17.38
CA ARG A 25 -11.15 2.64 18.78
C ARG A 25 -9.94 3.53 19.10
N LYS A 26 -10.07 4.82 18.78
CA LYS A 26 -9.03 5.87 18.94
C LYS A 26 -8.50 6.07 20.36
N HIS A 27 -9.27 5.69 21.37
CA HIS A 27 -8.91 5.81 22.78
C HIS A 27 -8.63 4.45 23.45
N ALA A 28 -8.28 3.42 22.68
CA ALA A 28 -7.93 2.11 23.22
C ALA A 28 -6.74 2.21 24.20
N SER A 29 -6.84 1.53 25.35
CA SER A 29 -5.78 1.52 26.35
C SER A 29 -4.60 0.64 25.92
N GLN A 30 -3.40 0.85 26.47
CA GLN A 30 -2.23 0.04 26.15
C GLN A 30 -2.45 -1.47 26.43
N LYS A 31 -3.16 -1.80 27.51
CA LYS A 31 -3.48 -3.20 27.86
C LYS A 31 -4.39 -3.84 26.82
N GLU A 32 -5.35 -3.07 26.30
CA GLU A 32 -6.25 -3.51 25.26
C GLU A 32 -5.53 -3.74 23.94
N LEU A 33 -4.67 -2.81 23.52
CA LEU A 33 -3.85 -2.93 22.30
C LEU A 33 -2.97 -4.17 22.35
N VAL A 34 -2.33 -4.48 23.49
CA VAL A 34 -1.53 -5.70 23.63
C VAL A 34 -2.37 -6.97 23.47
N TRP A 35 -3.58 -7.00 24.05
CA TRP A 35 -4.48 -8.16 23.89
C TRP A 35 -5.00 -8.30 22.47
N VAL A 36 -5.41 -7.20 21.84
CA VAL A 36 -5.81 -7.18 20.42
C VAL A 36 -4.65 -7.67 19.55
N GLY A 37 -3.43 -7.16 19.76
CA GLY A 37 -2.25 -7.62 19.03
C GLY A 37 -2.00 -9.13 19.16
N ARG A 38 -2.15 -9.70 20.35
CA ARG A 38 -2.03 -11.16 20.54
C ARG A 38 -3.09 -11.94 19.76
N VAL A 39 -4.34 -11.48 19.77
CA VAL A 39 -5.42 -12.07 18.98
C VAL A 39 -5.11 -11.96 17.49
N MET A 40 -4.62 -10.81 17.02
CA MET A 40 -4.27 -10.60 15.62
C MET A 40 -3.10 -11.49 15.17
N VAL A 41 -2.10 -11.75 16.03
CA VAL A 41 -1.05 -12.74 15.72
C VAL A 41 -1.67 -14.11 15.45
N LEU A 42 -2.60 -14.56 16.30
CA LEU A 42 -3.26 -15.85 16.15
C LEU A 42 -4.10 -15.89 14.86
N VAL A 43 -4.87 -14.84 14.57
CA VAL A 43 -5.66 -14.74 13.33
C VAL A 43 -4.78 -14.79 12.09
N VAL A 44 -3.70 -14.00 12.04
CA VAL A 44 -2.77 -13.99 10.90
C VAL A 44 -2.09 -15.35 10.73
N ALA A 45 -1.71 -16.02 11.82
CA ALA A 45 -1.14 -17.36 11.77
C ALA A 45 -2.12 -18.39 11.17
N LEU A 46 -3.40 -18.34 11.57
CA LEU A 46 -4.43 -19.22 11.01
C LEU A 46 -4.63 -19.00 9.51
N VAL A 47 -4.68 -17.74 9.06
CA VAL A 47 -4.77 -17.40 7.64
C VAL A 47 -3.55 -17.90 6.86
N ALA A 48 -2.35 -17.74 7.42
CA ALA A 48 -1.12 -18.23 6.80
C ALA A 48 -1.12 -19.76 6.65
N ILE A 49 -1.56 -20.50 7.68
CA ILE A 49 -1.70 -21.96 7.61
C ILE A 49 -2.73 -22.37 6.56
N ALA A 50 -3.88 -21.69 6.51
CA ALA A 50 -4.91 -21.96 5.51
C ALA A 50 -4.42 -21.74 4.07
N LEU A 51 -3.64 -20.67 3.84
CA LEU A 51 -3.03 -20.42 2.52
C LEU A 51 -1.94 -21.43 2.18
N ALA A 52 -1.15 -21.87 3.16
CA ALA A 52 -0.10 -22.87 2.98
C ALA A 52 -0.64 -24.29 2.74
N ALA A 53 -1.85 -24.59 3.21
CA ALA A 53 -2.50 -25.87 3.00
C ALA A 53 -2.88 -26.12 1.53
N ASN A 54 -2.93 -25.09 0.68
CA ASN A 54 -3.18 -25.22 -0.75
C ASN A 54 -1.85 -25.27 -1.55
N PRO A 55 -1.43 -26.45 -2.05
CA PRO A 55 -0.17 -26.61 -2.78
C PRO A 55 -0.14 -25.94 -4.16
N GLU A 56 -1.29 -25.54 -4.72
CA GLU A 56 -1.34 -24.82 -6.01
C GLU A 56 -0.91 -23.35 -5.88
N ASN A 57 -1.02 -22.78 -4.67
CA ASN A 57 -0.58 -21.42 -4.40
C ASN A 57 0.94 -21.38 -4.23
N ARG A 58 1.66 -21.12 -5.33
CA ARG A 58 3.10 -20.81 -5.25
C ARG A 58 3.28 -19.55 -4.40
N VAL A 59 3.88 -19.70 -3.22
CA VAL A 59 4.18 -18.60 -2.27
C VAL A 59 4.81 -17.41 -2.99
N LEU A 60 5.73 -17.67 -3.92
CA LEU A 60 6.37 -16.64 -4.74
C LEU A 60 5.38 -15.80 -5.56
N GLY A 61 4.32 -16.41 -6.11
CA GLY A 61 3.30 -15.73 -6.90
C GLY A 61 2.35 -14.88 -6.06
N LEU A 62 1.99 -15.36 -4.86
CA LEU A 62 1.20 -14.56 -3.91
C LEU A 62 1.98 -13.33 -3.44
N VAL A 63 3.25 -13.53 -3.10
CA VAL A 63 4.13 -12.45 -2.65
C VAL A 63 4.39 -11.46 -3.79
N SER A 64 4.74 -11.92 -5.00
CA SER A 64 4.97 -11.02 -6.14
C SER A 64 3.73 -10.20 -6.46
N TYR A 65 2.54 -10.81 -6.44
CA TYR A 65 1.30 -10.10 -6.69
C TYR A 65 0.99 -9.03 -5.63
N ALA A 66 1.18 -9.34 -4.34
CA ALA A 66 1.03 -8.35 -3.28
C ALA A 66 2.01 -7.18 -3.45
N TRP A 67 3.28 -7.47 -3.75
CA TRP A 67 4.30 -6.45 -4.01
C TRP A 67 4.04 -5.65 -5.29
N ALA A 68 3.45 -6.25 -6.31
CA ALA A 68 3.02 -5.54 -7.51
C ALA A 68 1.96 -4.49 -7.18
N GLY A 69 0.96 -4.85 -6.36
CA GLY A 69 -0.07 -3.92 -5.89
C GLY A 69 0.51 -2.75 -5.09
N PHE A 70 1.37 -3.05 -4.11
CA PHE A 70 2.05 -2.03 -3.31
C PHE A 70 2.96 -1.14 -4.17
N GLY A 71 3.78 -1.73 -5.03
CA GLY A 71 4.71 -1.00 -5.89
C GLY A 71 4.01 -0.12 -6.92
N ALA A 72 2.89 -0.57 -7.49
CA ALA A 72 2.09 0.21 -8.42
C ALA A 72 1.33 1.35 -7.74
N ALA A 73 0.82 1.14 -6.52
CA ALA A 73 0.06 2.17 -5.80
C ALA A 73 0.98 3.22 -5.17
N PHE A 74 2.04 2.80 -4.47
CA PHE A 74 2.91 3.70 -3.71
C PHE A 74 4.15 4.15 -4.49
N GLY A 75 4.69 3.33 -5.38
CA GLY A 75 5.92 3.65 -6.13
C GLY A 75 5.85 4.98 -6.88
N PRO A 76 4.83 5.19 -7.74
CA PRO A 76 4.63 6.47 -8.42
C PRO A 76 4.47 7.63 -7.42
N VAL A 77 3.68 7.45 -6.37
CA VAL A 77 3.43 8.52 -5.39
C VAL A 77 4.70 8.97 -4.68
N VAL A 78 5.53 8.02 -4.23
CA VAL A 78 6.81 8.35 -3.58
C VAL A 78 7.73 9.08 -4.56
N LEU A 79 7.86 8.60 -5.79
CA LEU A 79 8.73 9.23 -6.80
C LEU A 79 8.26 10.65 -7.15
N PHE A 80 6.98 10.85 -7.45
CA PHE A 80 6.45 12.19 -7.75
C PHE A 80 6.47 13.10 -6.53
N SER A 81 6.36 12.57 -5.30
CA SER A 81 6.42 13.40 -4.09
C SER A 81 7.77 14.08 -3.88
N VAL A 82 8.86 13.46 -4.35
CA VAL A 82 10.23 13.99 -4.23
C VAL A 82 10.64 14.75 -5.49
N MET A 83 10.20 14.31 -6.67
CA MET A 83 10.65 14.88 -7.95
C MET A 83 9.74 16.00 -8.48
N TRP A 84 8.51 16.14 -7.98
CA TRP A 84 7.52 17.03 -8.57
C TRP A 84 6.77 17.91 -7.56
N SER A 85 7.18 19.17 -7.49
CA SER A 85 6.62 20.20 -6.60
C SER A 85 5.12 20.48 -6.81
N ARG A 86 4.56 20.11 -7.96
CA ARG A 86 3.14 20.32 -8.29
C ARG A 86 2.23 19.17 -7.84
N MET A 87 2.76 18.08 -7.28
CA MET A 87 1.93 16.96 -6.86
C MET A 87 0.90 17.40 -5.80
N THR A 88 -0.37 17.06 -6.02
CA THR A 88 -1.46 17.40 -5.09
C THR A 88 -1.90 16.17 -4.29
N ARG A 89 -2.52 16.38 -3.12
CA ARG A 89 -3.11 15.30 -2.31
C ARG A 89 -4.12 14.46 -3.11
N ASN A 90 -4.97 15.11 -3.90
CA ASN A 90 -5.99 14.42 -4.70
C ASN A 90 -5.36 13.66 -5.87
N GLY A 91 -4.31 14.20 -6.48
CA GLY A 91 -3.53 13.49 -7.50
C GLY A 91 -2.84 12.25 -6.94
N ALA A 92 -2.20 12.36 -5.77
CA ALA A 92 -1.60 11.22 -5.08
C ALA A 92 -2.65 10.13 -4.78
N LEU A 93 -3.81 10.51 -4.24
CA LEU A 93 -4.89 9.56 -3.94
C LEU A 93 -5.43 8.87 -5.20
N ALA A 94 -5.70 9.63 -6.26
CA ALA A 94 -6.14 9.10 -7.54
C ALA A 94 -5.11 8.12 -8.13
N GLY A 95 -3.82 8.48 -8.07
CA GLY A 95 -2.71 7.63 -8.47
C GLY A 95 -2.67 6.29 -7.73
N MET A 96 -2.77 6.32 -6.40
CA MET A 96 -2.79 5.09 -5.58
C MET A 96 -3.95 4.17 -5.98
N ILE A 97 -5.15 4.73 -6.13
CA ILE A 97 -6.35 3.97 -6.48
C ILE A 97 -6.23 3.39 -7.89
N ILE A 98 -5.81 4.19 -8.87
CA ILE A 98 -5.64 3.75 -10.26
C ILE A 98 -4.56 2.67 -10.36
N GLY A 99 -3.42 2.84 -9.69
CA GLY A 99 -2.34 1.85 -9.68
C GLY A 99 -2.80 0.52 -9.06
N ALA A 100 -3.46 0.57 -7.90
CA ALA A 100 -3.99 -0.63 -7.24
C ALA A 100 -5.05 -1.35 -8.07
N LEU A 101 -6.03 -0.62 -8.61
CA LEU A 101 -7.08 -1.20 -9.45
C LEU A 101 -6.52 -1.79 -10.74
N THR A 102 -5.55 -1.13 -11.34
CA THR A 102 -4.88 -1.65 -12.53
C THR A 102 -4.25 -3.01 -12.26
N VAL A 103 -3.53 -3.19 -11.14
CA VAL A 103 -2.92 -4.48 -10.80
C VAL A 103 -3.97 -5.58 -10.66
N ILE A 104 -5.10 -5.29 -10.01
CA ILE A 104 -6.20 -6.24 -9.81
C ILE A 104 -6.83 -6.63 -11.15
N VAL A 105 -7.15 -5.65 -11.99
CA VAL A 105 -7.77 -5.88 -13.30
C VAL A 105 -6.79 -6.62 -14.22
N TRP A 106 -5.54 -6.18 -14.28
CA TRP A 106 -4.53 -6.76 -15.16
C TRP A 106 -4.27 -8.24 -14.85
N LYS A 107 -4.34 -8.62 -13.57
CA LYS A 107 -4.17 -10.01 -13.15
C LYS A 107 -5.24 -10.95 -13.71
N GLN A 108 -6.47 -10.48 -13.80
CA GLN A 108 -7.61 -11.29 -14.29
C GLN A 108 -7.56 -11.48 -15.81
N PHE A 109 -7.10 -10.46 -16.51
CA PHE A 109 -7.21 -10.40 -17.96
C PHE A 109 -5.93 -10.86 -18.69
N GLY A 110 -4.76 -10.79 -18.05
CA GLY A 110 -3.53 -11.43 -18.55
C GLY A 110 -3.07 -11.02 -19.95
N TRP A 111 -3.55 -9.87 -20.46
CA TRP A 111 -3.54 -9.52 -21.89
C TRP A 111 -2.17 -9.57 -22.58
N LEU A 112 -1.06 -9.38 -21.85
CA LEU A 112 0.28 -9.26 -22.43
C LEU A 112 1.34 -10.17 -21.77
N GLY A 113 0.94 -11.05 -20.84
CA GLY A 113 1.91 -11.84 -20.05
C GLY A 113 2.91 -10.99 -19.25
N LEU A 114 2.63 -9.70 -19.12
CA LEU A 114 3.52 -8.68 -18.59
C LEU A 114 3.26 -8.49 -17.10
N TYR A 115 4.34 -8.34 -16.32
CA TYR A 115 4.24 -8.22 -14.86
C TYR A 115 3.37 -7.04 -14.46
N GLU A 116 2.38 -7.28 -13.61
CA GLU A 116 1.24 -6.39 -13.36
C GLU A 116 1.66 -5.04 -12.74
N ILE A 117 2.85 -4.97 -12.13
CA ILE A 117 3.41 -3.74 -11.57
C ILE A 117 3.66 -2.68 -12.64
N ILE A 118 4.08 -3.07 -13.85
CA ILE A 118 4.51 -2.13 -14.90
C ILE A 118 3.32 -1.30 -15.40
N PRO A 119 2.20 -1.90 -15.86
CA PRO A 119 1.02 -1.14 -16.24
C PRO A 119 0.45 -0.39 -15.04
N GLY A 120 0.43 -1.01 -13.84
CA GLY A 120 -0.03 -0.35 -12.61
C GLY A 120 0.73 0.94 -12.30
N PHE A 121 2.05 0.90 -12.44
CA PHE A 121 2.93 2.04 -12.22
C PHE A 121 2.69 3.14 -13.27
N ILE A 122 2.54 2.77 -14.55
CA ILE A 122 2.29 3.72 -15.64
C ILE A 122 0.94 4.41 -15.47
N PHE A 123 -0.14 3.65 -15.31
CA PHE A 123 -1.48 4.20 -15.16
C PHE A 123 -1.62 4.98 -13.84
N GLY A 124 -1.00 4.52 -12.76
CA GLY A 124 -0.89 5.27 -11.51
C GLY A 124 -0.20 6.62 -11.70
N SER A 125 0.93 6.65 -12.40
CA SER A 125 1.67 7.88 -12.73
C SER A 125 0.84 8.85 -13.57
N ILE A 126 0.15 8.34 -14.60
CA ILE A 126 -0.77 9.15 -15.42
C ILE A 126 -1.88 9.72 -14.54
N GLY A 127 -2.46 8.92 -13.65
CA GLY A 127 -3.44 9.37 -12.67
C GLY A 127 -2.93 10.51 -11.80
N ILE A 128 -1.71 10.39 -11.26
CA ILE A 128 -1.09 11.45 -10.44
C ILE A 128 -0.98 12.74 -11.24
N VAL A 129 -0.46 12.66 -12.47
CA VAL A 129 -0.23 13.84 -13.31
C VAL A 129 -1.56 14.50 -13.68
N VAL A 130 -2.52 13.73 -14.23
CA VAL A 130 -3.81 14.25 -14.68
C VAL A 130 -4.58 14.90 -13.53
N PHE A 131 -4.74 14.21 -12.40
CA PHE A 131 -5.51 14.74 -11.27
C PHE A 131 -4.79 15.85 -10.51
N SER A 132 -3.45 15.90 -10.54
CA SER A 132 -2.71 17.05 -9.99
C SER A 132 -2.77 18.29 -10.89
N LEU A 133 -2.89 18.11 -12.21
CA LEU A 133 -3.05 19.22 -13.16
C LEU A 133 -4.47 19.78 -13.18
N LEU A 134 -5.48 18.90 -13.06
CA LEU A 134 -6.90 19.28 -12.96
C LEU A 134 -7.24 19.90 -11.59
N GLY A 135 -6.50 19.53 -10.54
CA GLY A 135 -6.65 20.06 -9.20
C GLY A 135 -6.14 21.48 -9.04
N LYS A 136 -6.50 22.10 -7.90
CA LYS A 136 -5.88 23.38 -7.49
C LYS A 136 -4.39 23.17 -7.25
N ALA A 137 -3.58 24.13 -7.71
CA ALA A 137 -2.15 24.10 -7.49
C ALA A 137 -1.83 24.04 -5.98
N PRO A 138 -0.74 23.35 -5.59
CA PRO A 138 -0.21 23.37 -4.23
C PRO A 138 -0.08 24.79 -3.68
N SER A 139 -0.37 24.98 -2.39
CA SER A 139 -0.23 26.29 -1.74
C SER A 139 1.22 26.78 -1.79
N ALA A 140 1.41 28.10 -1.77
CA ALA A 140 2.74 28.71 -1.77
C ALA A 140 3.63 28.20 -0.62
N ALA A 141 3.04 27.89 0.54
CA ALA A 141 3.76 27.30 1.67
C ALA A 141 4.29 25.88 1.36
N MET A 142 3.53 25.04 0.65
CA MET A 142 4.00 23.71 0.24
C MET A 142 5.10 23.81 -0.82
N GLN A 143 4.95 24.71 -1.79
CA GLN A 143 5.97 24.92 -2.82
C GLN A 143 7.28 25.44 -2.23
N LYS A 144 7.20 26.37 -1.28
CA LYS A 144 8.36 26.87 -0.54
C LYS A 144 9.06 25.74 0.23
N ARG A 145 8.30 24.90 0.93
CA ARG A 145 8.85 23.77 1.69
C ARG A 145 9.48 22.71 0.79
N PHE A 146 8.95 22.50 -0.41
CA PHE A 146 9.56 21.63 -1.42
C PHE A 146 10.90 22.23 -1.89
N ALA A 147 10.93 23.52 -2.20
CA ALA A 147 12.16 24.20 -2.64
C ALA A 147 13.24 24.33 -1.56
N GLU A 148 12.87 24.31 -0.27
CA GLU A 148 13.82 24.28 0.85
C GLU A 148 14.43 22.89 1.08
N ALA A 149 13.87 21.83 0.48
CA ALA A 149 14.33 20.45 0.63
C ALA A 149 15.26 20.00 -0.51
N ASP A 150 15.29 20.75 -1.63
CA ASP A 150 16.25 20.60 -2.75
C ASP A 150 17.59 21.30 -2.43
#